data_AF-A0A9D3UV27-F1
#
_entry.id   AF-A0A9D3UV27-F1
#
_cell.length_a   1.000
_cell.length_b   1.000
_cell.length_c   1.000
_cell.angle_alpha   90.00
_cell.angle_beta   90.00
_cell.angle_gamma   90.00
#
_symmetry.space_group_name_H-M   'P 1'
#
loop_
_entity.id
_entity.type
_entity.pdbx_description
1 polymer ?
#
loop_
_entity_poly.entity_id
_entity_poly.type
_entity_poly.pdbx_seq_one_letter_code
_entity_poly.pdbx_strand_id
1 'polypeptide(L)'
;MQSIMIPKKIYDKIESVARIFIWGTIYGRKKMSLVGWDSICQPKDRGGLGMRQLRDENISFLLKLGYNMVFDEEALWVRFIRSKYGLDGSLPDNIKRDRSSFLWKSLSKIWVLLRENIIWSVSLSSHSAEDNWACLFRLLAWRLWKNRNLYRGSAAQQK
;
A
#
# COMPACT_ATOMS: atom_id res chain seq x y z
N MET A 1 -5.18 -3.97 -12.43
CA MET A 1 -4.59 -4.18 -11.09
C MET A 1 -3.10 -4.00 -11.16
N GLN A 2 -2.52 -3.24 -10.22
CA GLN A 2 -1.09 -3.05 -10.16
C GLN A 2 -0.41 -4.23 -9.45
N SER A 3 0.56 -4.86 -10.10
CA SER A 3 1.24 -6.08 -9.61
C SER A 3 2.71 -5.86 -9.24
N ILE A 4 3.22 -4.64 -9.40
CA ILE A 4 4.64 -4.31 -9.24
C ILE A 4 4.79 -3.16 -8.23
N MET A 5 5.79 -3.27 -7.37
CA MET A 5 6.22 -2.18 -6.51
C MET A 5 6.97 -1.13 -7.35
N ILE A 6 6.42 0.07 -7.44
CA ILE A 6 7.02 1.13 -8.25
C ILE A 6 8.27 1.69 -7.52
N PRO A 7 9.36 1.98 -8.24
CA PRO A 7 10.50 2.73 -7.71
C PRO A 7 10.12 4.12 -7.20
N LYS A 8 10.74 4.55 -6.09
CA LYS A 8 10.45 5.84 -5.44
C LYS A 8 10.48 7.05 -6.39
N LYS A 9 11.48 7.10 -7.27
CA LYS A 9 11.66 8.17 -8.26
C LYS A 9 10.44 8.38 -9.16
N ILE A 10 9.71 7.32 -9.49
CA ILE A 10 8.52 7.41 -10.34
C ILE A 10 7.35 7.98 -9.55
N TYR A 11 7.16 7.57 -8.27
CA TYR A 11 6.17 8.22 -7.41
C TYR A 11 6.47 9.72 -7.32
N ASP A 12 7.71 10.09 -7.02
CA ASP A 12 8.10 11.48 -6.85
C ASP A 12 7.86 12.30 -8.13
N LYS A 13 8.07 11.71 -9.31
CA LYS A 13 7.81 12.36 -10.60
C LYS A 13 6.31 12.55 -10.85
N ILE A 14 5.48 11.54 -10.61
CA ILE A 14 4.03 11.64 -10.79
C ILE A 14 3.44 12.62 -9.77
N GLU A 15 3.84 12.52 -8.51
CA GLU A 15 3.44 13.47 -7.48
C GLU A 15 3.91 14.88 -7.82
N SER A 16 5.11 15.07 -8.38
CA SER A 16 5.55 16.39 -8.83
C SER A 16 4.61 17.00 -9.89
N VAL A 17 4.10 16.20 -10.83
CA VAL A 17 3.14 16.67 -11.84
C VAL A 17 1.81 17.02 -11.18
N ALA A 18 1.31 16.18 -10.26
CA ALA A 18 0.08 16.46 -9.52
C ALA A 18 0.19 17.73 -8.66
N ARG A 19 1.34 17.94 -8.02
CA ARG A 19 1.67 19.14 -7.25
C ARG A 19 1.67 20.39 -8.12
N ILE A 20 2.25 20.32 -9.32
CA ILE A 20 2.26 21.42 -10.29
C ILE A 20 0.83 21.75 -10.72
N PHE A 21 -0.02 20.75 -10.95
CA PHE A 21 -1.42 20.96 -11.29
C PHE A 21 -2.19 21.68 -10.17
N ILE A 22 -1.98 21.30 -8.91
CA ILE A 22 -2.73 21.85 -7.77
C ILE A 22 -2.28 23.28 -7.40
N TRP A 23 -0.97 23.52 -7.32
CA TRP A 23 -0.46 24.85 -6.94
C TRP A 23 -0.26 25.79 -8.13
N GLY A 24 -0.32 25.26 -9.35
CA GLY A 24 -0.10 25.99 -10.59
C GLY A 24 1.34 26.47 -10.76
N THR A 25 1.60 26.98 -11.95
CA THR A 25 2.77 27.80 -12.26
C THR A 25 2.27 29.15 -12.74
N ILE A 26 2.97 30.23 -12.38
CA ILE A 26 2.70 31.57 -12.92
C ILE A 26 3.97 32.01 -13.65
N TYR A 27 3.85 32.40 -14.92
CA TYR A 27 4.98 32.83 -15.77
C TYR A 27 6.17 31.85 -15.78
N GLY A 28 5.90 30.53 -15.83
CA GLY A 28 6.94 29.50 -15.86
C GLY A 28 7.70 29.30 -14.53
N ARG A 29 7.35 30.02 -13.47
CA ARG A 29 7.93 29.85 -12.12
C ARG A 29 6.98 29.07 -11.22
N LYS A 30 7.53 28.18 -10.38
CA LYS A 30 6.77 27.45 -9.37
C LYS A 30 6.22 28.45 -8.35
N LYS A 31 4.90 28.47 -8.17
CA LYS A 31 4.27 29.23 -7.09
C LYS A 31 4.69 28.62 -5.75
N MET A 32 5.02 29.45 -4.76
CA MET A 32 5.30 28.97 -3.42
C MET A 32 4.04 28.32 -2.84
N SER A 33 4.11 27.03 -2.52
CA SER A 33 3.04 26.29 -1.89
C SER A 33 2.96 26.68 -0.42
N LEU A 34 1.86 27.32 -0.01
CA LEU A 34 1.60 27.68 1.40
C LEU A 34 1.20 26.46 2.26
N VAL A 35 0.84 25.35 1.62
CA VAL A 35 0.41 24.11 2.26
C VAL A 35 1.31 22.98 1.78
N GLY A 36 1.83 22.17 2.70
CA GLY A 36 2.65 21.01 2.37
C GLY A 36 1.84 19.88 1.71
N TRP A 37 2.50 19.07 0.89
CA TRP A 37 1.87 17.92 0.21
C TRP A 37 1.24 16.92 1.20
N ASP A 38 1.93 16.68 2.33
CA ASP A 38 1.43 15.77 3.36
C ASP A 38 0.14 16.27 4.03
N SER A 39 -0.08 17.59 4.10
CA SER A 39 -1.31 18.20 4.63
C SER A 39 -2.47 18.05 3.64
N ILE A 40 -2.21 18.22 2.35
CA ILE A 40 -3.19 17.97 1.28
C ILE A 40 -3.63 16.50 1.26
N CYS A 41 -2.71 15.58 1.54
CA CYS A 41 -3.00 14.16 1.58
C CYS A 41 -3.77 13.68 2.82
N GLN A 42 -4.04 14.56 3.79
CA GLN A 42 -4.90 14.21 4.93
C GLN A 42 -6.36 14.01 4.49
N PRO A 43 -7.14 13.20 5.22
CA PRO A 43 -8.58 13.08 4.97
C PRO A 43 -9.29 14.43 5.13
N LYS A 44 -10.43 14.59 4.45
CA LYS A 44 -11.25 15.82 4.50
C LYS A 44 -11.65 16.20 5.93
N ASP A 45 -11.93 15.19 6.75
CA ASP A 45 -12.28 15.37 8.17
C ASP A 45 -11.16 15.99 9.01
N ARG A 46 -9.91 15.96 8.52
CA ARG A 46 -8.73 16.58 9.15
C ARG A 46 -8.24 17.82 8.40
N GLY A 47 -9.09 18.43 7.57
CA GLY A 47 -8.77 19.65 6.83
C GLY A 47 -7.86 19.44 5.61
N GLY A 48 -7.64 18.19 5.18
CA GLY A 48 -6.95 17.89 3.93
C GLY A 48 -7.90 17.78 2.73
N LEU A 49 -7.34 17.57 1.54
CA LEU A 49 -8.13 17.36 0.31
C LEU A 49 -8.58 15.89 0.14
N GLY A 50 -8.09 14.98 0.98
CA GLY A 50 -8.36 13.55 0.89
C GLY A 50 -7.59 12.86 -0.24
N MET A 51 -6.54 13.48 -0.77
CA MET A 51 -5.68 12.87 -1.79
C MET A 51 -4.82 11.77 -1.18
N ARG A 52 -4.67 10.64 -1.85
CA ARG A 52 -3.87 9.53 -1.33
C ARG A 52 -2.45 9.60 -1.87
N GLN A 53 -1.45 9.31 -1.03
CA GLN A 53 -0.06 9.20 -1.48
C GLN A 53 0.08 7.97 -2.39
N LEU A 54 0.69 8.14 -3.57
CA LEU A 54 0.78 7.08 -4.57
C LEU A 54 1.57 5.87 -4.05
N ARG A 55 2.56 6.13 -3.20
CA ARG A 55 3.32 5.07 -2.54
C ARG A 55 2.44 4.20 -1.66
N ASP A 56 1.52 4.81 -0.92
CA ASP A 56 0.68 4.08 0.03
C ASP A 56 -0.43 3.31 -0.69
N GLU A 57 -0.97 3.86 -1.79
CA GLU A 57 -1.88 3.14 -2.68
C GLU A 57 -1.21 1.94 -3.35
N ASN A 58 0.03 2.07 -3.81
CA ASN A 58 0.73 0.92 -4.38
C ASN A 58 0.92 -0.21 -3.36
N ILE A 59 1.30 0.15 -2.13
CA ILE A 59 1.47 -0.83 -1.05
C ILE A 59 0.12 -1.48 -0.72
N SER A 60 -0.98 -0.72 -0.67
CA SER A 60 -2.30 -1.27 -0.38
C SER A 60 -2.77 -2.24 -1.48
N PHE A 61 -2.51 -1.94 -2.75
CA PHE A 61 -2.80 -2.88 -3.86
C PHE A 61 -1.99 -4.16 -3.78
N LEU A 62 -0.70 -4.07 -3.42
CA LEU A 62 0.16 -5.24 -3.26
C LEU A 62 -0.21 -6.06 -2.03
N LEU A 63 -0.62 -5.42 -0.93
CA LEU A 63 -1.20 -6.10 0.24
C LEU A 63 -2.47 -6.84 -0.14
N LYS A 64 -3.35 -6.21 -0.93
CA LYS A 64 -4.57 -6.84 -1.46
C LYS A 64 -4.24 -8.07 -2.32
N LEU A 65 -3.25 -7.94 -3.20
CA LEU A 65 -2.81 -9.06 -4.04
C LEU A 65 -2.19 -10.19 -3.20
N GLY A 66 -1.36 -9.86 -2.21
CA GLY A 66 -0.81 -10.84 -1.27
C GLY A 66 -1.88 -11.52 -0.43
N TYR A 67 -2.92 -10.79 0.00
CA TYR A 67 -4.04 -11.35 0.73
C TYR A 67 -4.79 -12.39 -0.11
N ASN A 68 -5.10 -12.07 -1.37
CA ASN A 68 -5.72 -13.05 -2.28
C ASN A 68 -4.85 -14.28 -2.49
N MET A 69 -3.54 -14.12 -2.57
CA MET A 69 -2.64 -15.27 -2.67
C MET A 69 -2.75 -16.21 -1.45
N VAL A 70 -3.11 -15.68 -0.28
CA VAL A 70 -3.31 -16.46 0.95
C VAL A 70 -4.72 -17.05 1.05
N PHE A 71 -5.75 -16.26 0.76
CA PHE A 71 -7.15 -16.63 1.08
C PHE A 71 -7.98 -17.10 -0.12
N ASP A 72 -7.62 -16.70 -1.34
CA ASP A 72 -8.36 -17.00 -2.57
C ASP A 72 -7.62 -18.08 -3.37
N GLU A 73 -7.73 -19.32 -2.90
CA GLU A 73 -7.00 -20.46 -3.47
C GLU A 73 -7.54 -20.92 -4.84
N GLU A 74 -8.80 -20.57 -5.15
CA GLU A 74 -9.49 -20.97 -6.37
C GLU A 74 -9.09 -20.13 -7.58
N ALA A 75 -8.59 -18.90 -7.35
CA ALA A 75 -8.15 -18.03 -8.43
C ALA A 75 -6.98 -18.66 -9.22
N LEU A 76 -7.15 -18.77 -10.55
CA LEU A 76 -6.17 -19.40 -11.46
C LEU A 76 -4.74 -18.87 -11.29
N TRP A 77 -4.59 -17.56 -11.13
CA TRP A 77 -3.27 -16.93 -10.95
C TRP A 77 -2.63 -17.31 -9.60
N VAL A 78 -3.44 -17.52 -8.55
CA VAL A 78 -2.96 -17.99 -7.24
C VAL A 78 -2.48 -19.42 -7.35
N ARG A 79 -3.29 -20.31 -7.95
CA ARG A 79 -2.90 -21.71 -8.22
C ARG A 79 -1.59 -21.80 -9.01
N PHE A 80 -1.47 -21.00 -10.06
CA PHE A 80 -0.24 -20.95 -10.87
C PHE A 80 0.97 -20.49 -10.04
N ILE A 81 0.84 -19.41 -9.27
CA ILE A 81 1.94 -18.88 -8.45
C ILE A 81 2.32 -19.85 -7.34
N ARG A 82 1.34 -20.46 -6.66
CA ARG A 82 1.58 -21.44 -5.60
C ARG A 82 2.30 -22.67 -6.15
N SER A 83 1.83 -23.23 -7.26
CA SER A 83 2.50 -24.35 -7.93
C SER A 83 3.91 -23.98 -8.40
N LYS A 84 4.10 -22.79 -8.98
CA LYS A 84 5.41 -22.33 -9.47
C LYS A 84 6.45 -22.15 -8.36
N TYR A 85 6.03 -21.65 -7.20
CA TYR A 85 6.94 -21.35 -6.08
C TYR A 85 6.93 -22.39 -4.96
N GLY A 86 6.09 -23.41 -5.06
CA GLY A 86 5.96 -24.49 -4.07
C GLY A 86 5.34 -24.00 -2.76
N LEU A 87 4.23 -23.28 -2.82
CA LEU A 87 3.45 -22.84 -1.66
C LEU A 87 2.32 -23.83 -1.35
N ASP A 88 2.67 -25.10 -1.11
CA ASP A 88 1.69 -26.11 -0.75
C ASP A 88 1.68 -26.28 0.78
N GLY A 89 0.56 -25.94 1.42
CA GLY A 89 0.38 -26.02 2.87
C GLY A 89 0.57 -24.68 3.60
N SER A 90 1.61 -24.57 4.44
CA SER A 90 1.81 -23.42 5.33
C SER A 90 2.44 -22.22 4.64
N LEU A 91 2.01 -21.01 5.04
CA LEU A 91 2.62 -19.75 4.59
C LEU A 91 4.09 -19.66 5.04
N PRO A 92 5.05 -19.53 4.11
CA PRO A 92 6.47 -19.48 4.46
C PRO A 92 6.80 -18.18 5.20
N ASP A 93 7.80 -18.23 6.08
CA ASP A 93 8.23 -17.06 6.83
C ASP A 93 8.79 -15.95 5.93
N ASN A 94 9.44 -16.34 4.83
CA ASN A 94 10.01 -15.44 3.86
C ASN A 94 9.84 -15.99 2.43
N ILE A 95 9.54 -15.09 1.51
CA ILE A 95 9.23 -15.39 0.11
C ILE A 95 10.38 -15.01 -0.85
N LYS A 96 11.51 -14.50 -0.32
CA LYS A 96 12.66 -14.12 -1.15
C LYS A 96 13.19 -15.30 -1.99
N ARG A 97 13.33 -15.05 -3.30
CA ARG A 97 13.91 -15.96 -4.31
C ARG A 97 14.71 -15.13 -5.30
N ASP A 98 15.93 -15.55 -5.64
CA ASP A 98 16.82 -14.82 -6.56
C ASP A 98 16.23 -14.71 -7.98
N ARG A 99 15.82 -15.85 -8.54
CA ARG A 99 15.17 -15.93 -9.85
C ARG A 99 13.66 -15.98 -9.67
N SER A 100 13.04 -14.82 -9.63
CA SER A 100 11.59 -14.69 -9.41
C SER A 100 10.95 -13.61 -10.28
N SER A 101 9.64 -13.71 -10.48
CA SER A 101 8.86 -12.76 -11.26
C SER A 101 8.81 -11.40 -10.56
N PHE A 102 8.57 -10.32 -11.31
CA PHE A 102 8.45 -8.98 -10.73
C PHE A 102 7.36 -8.89 -9.67
N LEU A 103 6.25 -9.61 -9.86
CA LEU A 103 5.17 -9.72 -8.88
C LEU A 103 5.67 -10.38 -7.59
N TRP A 104 6.37 -11.51 -7.70
CA TRP A 104 6.91 -12.21 -6.53
C TRP A 104 7.96 -11.38 -5.77
N LYS A 105 8.82 -10.65 -6.50
CA LYS A 105 9.76 -9.68 -5.91
C LYS A 105 9.06 -8.51 -5.21
N SER A 106 7.88 -8.13 -5.68
CA SER A 106 7.09 -7.04 -5.09
C SER A 106 6.36 -7.54 -3.84
N LEU A 107 5.79 -8.75 -3.90
CA LEU A 107 5.17 -9.42 -2.75
C LEU A 107 6.19 -9.70 -1.65
N SER A 108 7.40 -10.17 -1.97
CA SER A 108 8.42 -10.49 -0.97
C SER A 108 8.84 -9.27 -0.13
N LYS A 109 8.79 -8.06 -0.70
CA LYS A 109 9.07 -6.80 0.03
C LYS A 109 7.99 -6.45 1.04
N ILE A 110 6.73 -6.80 0.75
CA ILE A 110 5.56 -6.47 1.57
C ILE A 110 5.17 -7.64 2.48
N TRP A 111 5.74 -8.83 2.25
CA TRP A 111 5.41 -10.07 2.95
C TRP A 111 5.44 -9.95 4.47
N VAL A 112 6.45 -9.26 5.02
CA VAL A 112 6.56 -9.02 6.46
C VAL A 112 5.37 -8.21 6.97
N LEU A 113 5.05 -7.09 6.30
CA LEU A 113 3.89 -6.26 6.64
C LEU A 113 2.59 -7.05 6.49
N LEU A 114 2.48 -7.90 5.49
CA LEU A 114 1.30 -8.73 5.29
C LEU A 114 1.13 -9.71 6.47
N ARG A 115 2.18 -10.44 6.87
CA ARG A 115 2.11 -11.38 8.00
C ARG A 115 1.75 -10.71 9.33
N GLU A 116 2.32 -9.55 9.63
CA GLU A 116 2.00 -8.80 10.87
C GLU A 116 0.54 -8.33 10.95
N ASN A 117 -0.16 -8.32 9.81
CA ASN A 117 -1.51 -7.78 9.69
C ASN A 117 -2.55 -8.82 9.26
N ILE A 118 -2.16 -10.03 8.89
CA ILE A 118 -3.06 -11.17 8.79
C ILE A 118 -3.31 -11.67 10.21
N ILE A 119 -4.24 -11.01 10.89
CA ILE A 119 -4.88 -11.57 12.07
C ILE A 119 -6.09 -12.34 11.53
N TRP A 120 -6.18 -13.63 11.84
CA TRP A 120 -7.35 -14.46 11.51
C TRP A 120 -8.61 -13.75 11.99
N SER A 121 -9.42 -13.19 11.08
CA SER A 121 -10.80 -12.85 11.44
C SER A 121 -11.55 -14.17 11.51
N VAL A 122 -11.78 -14.66 12.72
CA VAL A 122 -12.81 -15.68 12.95
C VAL A 122 -14.12 -15.03 12.49
N SER A 123 -14.64 -15.59 11.41
CA SER A 123 -15.80 -15.19 10.62
C SER A 123 -16.90 -14.44 11.37
N LEU A 124 -17.32 -13.30 10.83
CA LEU A 124 -18.71 -12.89 10.92
C LEU A 124 -19.36 -12.97 9.53
N SER A 125 -20.13 -14.05 9.36
CA SER A 125 -21.20 -14.28 8.36
C SER A 125 -20.91 -14.02 6.87
N SER A 126 -20.55 -15.10 6.17
CA SER A 126 -21.17 -15.67 4.94
C SER A 126 -21.67 -14.82 3.77
N HIS A 127 -21.51 -13.50 3.69
CA HIS A 127 -21.84 -12.77 2.47
C HIS A 127 -20.73 -11.83 2.00
N SER A 128 -20.34 -12.07 0.74
CA SER A 128 -19.45 -11.33 -0.12
C SER A 128 -18.02 -11.10 0.38
N ALA A 129 -17.06 -11.69 -0.35
CA ALA A 129 -15.65 -11.36 -0.22
C ALA A 129 -15.40 -9.84 -0.29
N GLU A 130 -16.29 -9.07 -0.95
CA GLU A 130 -16.31 -7.61 -1.02
C GLU A 130 -16.30 -6.90 0.35
N ASP A 131 -17.00 -7.43 1.36
CA ASP A 131 -17.14 -6.79 2.67
C ASP A 131 -15.94 -7.02 3.59
N ASN A 132 -15.23 -8.14 3.41
CA ASN A 132 -13.97 -8.40 4.10
C ASN A 132 -12.86 -7.43 3.65
N TRP A 133 -12.89 -6.98 2.39
CA TRP A 133 -11.97 -5.95 1.90
C TRP A 133 -12.16 -4.63 2.61
N ALA A 134 -13.39 -4.20 2.87
CA ALA A 134 -13.66 -2.93 3.54
C ALA A 134 -13.10 -2.92 4.98
N CYS A 135 -13.22 -4.04 5.69
CA CYS A 135 -12.69 -4.21 7.05
C CYS A 135 -11.15 -4.20 7.07
N LEU A 136 -10.50 -4.92 6.14
CA LEU A 136 -9.05 -4.93 6.03
C LEU A 136 -8.48 -3.61 5.50
N PHE A 137 -9.15 -2.94 4.56
CA PHE A 137 -8.73 -1.61 4.12
C PHE A 137 -8.85 -0.61 5.28
N ARG A 138 -9.92 -0.67 6.08
CA ARG A 138 -10.04 0.19 7.28
C ARG A 138 -8.96 -0.11 8.31
N LEU A 139 -8.67 -1.38 8.62
CA LEU A 139 -7.66 -1.74 9.61
C LEU A 139 -6.22 -1.52 9.13
N LEU A 140 -5.88 -1.93 7.91
CA LEU A 140 -4.56 -1.72 7.32
C LEU A 140 -4.32 -0.25 6.98
N ALA A 141 -5.29 0.47 6.42
CA ALA A 141 -5.13 1.90 6.18
C ALA A 141 -5.04 2.66 7.51
N TRP A 142 -5.87 2.34 8.53
CA TRP A 142 -5.75 2.95 9.85
C TRP A 142 -4.43 2.61 10.53
N ARG A 143 -3.94 1.37 10.44
CA ARG A 143 -2.69 0.94 11.09
C ARG A 143 -1.45 1.47 10.38
N LEU A 144 -1.43 1.48 9.04
CA LEU A 144 -0.36 2.11 8.25
C LEU A 144 -0.33 3.64 8.44
N TRP A 145 -1.51 4.27 8.53
CA TRP A 145 -1.63 5.71 8.77
C TRP A 145 -1.31 6.11 10.22
N LYS A 146 -1.68 5.30 11.21
CA LYS A 146 -1.35 5.51 12.63
C LYS A 146 0.14 5.31 12.92
N ASN A 147 0.78 4.28 12.33
CA ASN A 147 2.19 4.00 12.57
C ASN A 147 3.17 4.97 11.88
N ARG A 148 2.80 5.62 10.77
CA ARG A 148 3.68 6.65 10.16
C ARG A 148 3.68 8.00 10.86
N ASN A 149 2.61 8.34 11.59
CA ASN A 149 2.53 9.61 12.32
C ASN A 149 3.28 9.59 13.67
N LEU A 150 3.65 8.41 14.19
CA LEU A 150 4.48 8.30 15.40
C LEU A 150 5.96 8.63 15.15
N TYR A 151 6.52 8.27 13.98
CA TYR A 151 7.95 8.48 13.70
C TYR A 151 8.31 9.88 13.14
N ARG A 152 7.33 10.68 12.70
CA ARG A 152 7.57 12.09 12.31
C ARG A 152 7.36 13.07 13.45
N GLY A 153 6.60 12.71 14.48
CA GLY A 153 6.44 13.53 15.69
C GLY A 153 7.67 13.55 16.60
N SER A 154 8.51 12.50 16.57
CA SER A 154 9.70 12.42 17.42
C SER A 154 10.97 13.02 16.79
N ALA A 155 10.97 13.34 15.49
CA ALA A 155 12.11 13.97 14.81
C ALA A 155 12.07 15.51 14.84
N ALA A 156 11.04 16.11 15.44
CA ALA A 156 10.88 17.56 15.58
C ALA A 156 11.30 18.11 16.96
N GLN A 157 11.94 17.29 17.81
CA GLN A 157 12.45 17.70 19.13
C GLN A 157 13.97 17.58 19.32
N GLN A 158 14.73 17.40 18.24
CA GLN A 158 16.20 17.47 18.29
C GLN A 158 16.75 18.26 17.11
N LYS A 159 16.55 19.59 17.14
CA LYS A 159 17.57 20.63 16.91
C LYS A 159 16.95 22.02 17.04
#